data_AF-A0A644V023-F1
#
_entry.id   AF-A0A644V023-F1
#
_cell.length_a   1.000
_cell.length_b   1.000
_cell.length_c   1.000
_cell.angle_alpha   90.00
_cell.angle_beta   90.00
_cell.angle_gamma   90.00
#
_symmetry.space_group_name_H-M   'P 1'
#
loop_
_entity.id
_entity.type
_entity.pdbx_description
1 polymer ?
#
loop_
_entity_poly.entity_id
_entity_poly.type
_entity_poly.pdbx_seq_one_letter_code
_entity_poly.pdbx_strand_id
1 'polypeptide(L)'
;MTKIVRSKKTKSLLKKAKESCLLAVDVYNKPMTTFRSGAFIVFMNIAWTSLFHAIFEYNKINYYYKNKKNPRFYEKIDGEKKGWEIKKCAKEYFKNKDKKYTPIHKNIEFFIPLRNKIEHRFMPELDTLIFGECQSLLTNFEKILTEEFGKKQSINANLVYSLQFSDTLPDKSKKTLEFLKIENYITDFKNDLNEDIINDPKYRFQAVLIPIQNKNKADVAIKFINSDDLTEEDKKNLNSIIAIQKYGIRNISDAGNFKAKEVAEKVSNELSNFYKCKIKFSHSYHHNICVKEYKAKRGRNKKNTNTDFCIYNEPHDAFSYTEKWVNHIISKLKSEEELLRLFPKFKKEIYNLFTVQEVILEVEKNLDKNMTLSKKQHDDYAIAYRVRPLNNSKILNNTNKEFCHHIKNTDYLYTRKWINHLSSKFRTDLLDNHNSVNHSLSTT
;
A
#
# COMPACT_ATOMS: atom_id res chain seq x y z
N MET A 1 23.20 -20.40 -29.63
CA MET A 1 23.58 -19.98 -31.00
C MET A 1 24.21 -18.60 -30.95
N THR A 2 25.42 -18.43 -31.49
CA THR A 2 26.10 -17.11 -31.55
C THR A 2 25.51 -16.30 -32.70
N LYS A 3 24.71 -15.25 -32.41
CA LYS A 3 24.20 -14.35 -33.43
C LYS A 3 25.36 -13.59 -34.08
N ILE A 4 25.62 -13.82 -35.36
CA ILE A 4 26.69 -13.13 -36.10
C ILE A 4 26.17 -11.77 -36.54
N VAL A 5 26.67 -10.70 -35.91
CA VAL A 5 26.33 -9.32 -36.31
C VAL A 5 27.06 -8.99 -37.62
N ARG A 6 26.34 -8.96 -38.75
CA ARG A 6 26.91 -8.68 -40.08
C ARG A 6 26.80 -7.19 -40.48
N SER A 7 25.72 -6.51 -40.08
CA SER A 7 25.46 -5.10 -40.46
C SER A 7 26.49 -4.14 -39.86
N LYS A 8 27.13 -3.32 -40.71
CA LYS A 8 28.08 -2.27 -40.31
C LYS A 8 27.42 -1.26 -39.35
N LYS A 9 26.15 -0.91 -39.60
CA LYS A 9 25.40 0.02 -38.76
C LYS A 9 25.12 -0.56 -37.37
N THR A 10 24.68 -1.82 -37.29
CA THR A 10 24.50 -2.52 -36.01
C THR A 10 25.81 -2.61 -35.23
N LYS A 11 26.93 -2.92 -35.90
CA LYS A 11 28.27 -2.93 -35.25
C LYS A 11 28.65 -1.58 -34.67
N SER A 12 28.42 -0.49 -35.41
CA SER A 12 28.70 0.87 -34.94
C SER A 12 27.86 1.25 -33.72
N LEU A 13 26.55 0.95 -33.75
CA LEU A 13 25.65 1.19 -32.63
C LEU A 13 26.04 0.38 -31.38
N LEU A 14 26.41 -0.90 -31.57
CA LEU A 14 26.91 -1.74 -30.48
C LEU A 14 28.21 -1.19 -29.88
N LYS A 15 29.16 -0.77 -30.72
CA LYS A 15 30.40 -0.14 -30.26
C LYS A 15 30.10 1.08 -29.41
N LYS A 16 29.27 2.01 -29.92
CA LYS A 16 28.82 3.20 -29.19
C LYS A 16 28.15 2.84 -27.86
N ALA A 17 27.30 1.82 -27.86
CA ALA A 17 26.59 1.38 -26.66
C ALA A 17 27.57 0.90 -25.58
N LYS A 18 28.54 0.07 -25.94
CA LYS A 18 29.56 -0.46 -25.01
C LYS A 18 30.53 0.62 -24.52
N GLU A 19 31.04 1.47 -25.42
CA GLU A 19 31.94 2.56 -25.04
C GLU A 19 31.26 3.56 -24.10
N SER A 20 29.99 3.90 -24.36
CA SER A 20 29.22 4.76 -23.46
C SER A 20 29.01 4.10 -22.10
N CYS A 21 28.74 2.79 -22.06
CA CYS A 21 28.61 2.03 -20.82
C CYS A 21 29.93 2.03 -20.01
N LEU A 22 31.06 1.78 -20.66
CA LEU A 22 32.38 1.81 -20.03
C LEU A 22 32.73 3.20 -19.48
N LEU A 23 32.43 4.27 -20.24
CA LEU A 23 32.62 5.65 -19.79
C LEU A 23 31.75 5.98 -18.57
N ALA A 24 30.52 5.46 -18.52
CA ALA A 24 29.66 5.62 -17.35
C ALA A 24 30.33 5.06 -16.09
N VAL A 25 30.86 3.83 -16.17
CA VAL A 25 31.54 3.16 -15.06
C VAL A 25 32.82 3.88 -14.65
N ASP A 26 33.64 4.30 -15.62
CA ASP A 26 34.89 5.04 -15.35
C ASP A 26 34.60 6.33 -14.57
N VAL A 27 33.64 7.14 -15.03
CA VAL A 27 33.31 8.40 -14.35
C VAL A 27 32.68 8.15 -12.97
N TYR A 28 31.83 7.13 -12.84
CA TYR A 28 31.20 6.79 -11.56
C TYR A 28 32.21 6.44 -10.47
N ASN A 29 33.28 5.72 -10.85
CA ASN A 29 34.31 5.24 -9.93
C ASN A 29 35.45 6.23 -9.70
N LYS A 30 35.47 7.41 -10.36
CA LYS A 30 36.49 8.43 -10.12
C LYS A 30 36.28 9.11 -8.75
N PRO A 31 37.26 9.06 -7.83
CA PRO A 31 37.07 9.44 -6.43
C PRO A 31 36.80 10.93 -6.20
N MET A 32 37.34 11.81 -7.05
CA MET A 32 37.23 13.27 -6.89
C MET A 32 36.15 13.91 -7.76
N THR A 33 35.31 13.11 -8.43
CA THR A 33 34.25 13.63 -9.31
C THR A 33 32.97 13.86 -8.52
N THR A 34 32.59 15.12 -8.30
CA THR A 34 31.35 15.50 -7.62
C THR A 34 30.09 15.19 -8.43
N PHE A 35 30.19 15.22 -9.77
CA PHE A 35 29.08 14.95 -10.69
C PHE A 35 29.05 13.49 -11.20
N ARG A 36 29.52 12.53 -10.38
CA ARG A 36 29.70 11.14 -10.83
C ARG A 36 28.39 10.41 -11.16
N SER A 37 27.35 10.50 -10.30
CA SER A 37 26.02 9.93 -10.59
C SER A 37 25.36 10.57 -11.80
N GLY A 38 25.44 11.91 -11.92
CA GLY A 38 24.84 12.62 -13.03
C GLY A 38 25.45 12.20 -14.37
N ALA A 39 26.78 12.17 -14.44
CA ALA A 39 27.51 11.71 -15.62
C ALA A 39 27.21 10.24 -15.95
N PHE A 40 27.19 9.35 -14.94
CA PHE A 40 26.82 7.95 -15.12
C PHE A 40 25.44 7.80 -15.76
N ILE A 41 24.43 8.52 -15.25
CA ILE A 41 23.07 8.48 -15.77
C ILE A 41 23.02 8.93 -17.23
N VAL A 42 23.73 10.00 -17.59
CA VAL A 42 23.80 10.51 -18.97
C VAL A 42 24.41 9.46 -19.90
N PHE A 43 25.59 8.92 -19.55
CA PHE A 43 26.26 7.93 -20.37
C PHE A 43 25.48 6.61 -20.48
N MET A 44 24.85 6.15 -19.40
CA MET A 44 24.00 4.95 -19.45
C MET A 44 22.74 5.16 -20.29
N ASN A 45 22.14 6.36 -20.30
CA ASN A 45 21.03 6.66 -21.22
C ASN A 45 21.47 6.56 -22.68
N ILE A 46 22.66 7.08 -23.02
CA ILE A 46 23.24 6.96 -24.35
C ILE A 46 23.53 5.49 -24.69
N ALA A 47 24.09 4.74 -23.74
CA ALA A 47 24.38 3.32 -23.89
C ALA A 47 23.11 2.52 -24.21
N TRP A 48 22.07 2.63 -23.37
CA TRP A 48 20.80 1.92 -23.55
C TRP A 48 20.07 2.32 -24.83
N THR A 49 20.03 3.61 -25.17
CA THR A 49 19.44 4.07 -26.44
C THR A 49 20.15 3.43 -27.63
N SER A 50 21.48 3.43 -27.62
CA SER A 50 22.29 2.85 -28.70
C SER A 50 22.13 1.33 -28.77
N LEU A 51 22.00 0.64 -27.63
CA LEU A 51 21.71 -0.79 -27.57
C LEU A 51 20.34 -1.11 -28.19
N PHE A 52 19.29 -0.37 -27.82
CA PHE A 52 17.97 -0.56 -28.42
C PHE A 52 17.97 -0.30 -29.93
N HIS A 53 18.63 0.78 -30.38
CA HIS A 53 18.77 1.04 -31.82
C HIS A 53 19.51 -0.09 -32.52
N ALA A 54 20.56 -0.67 -31.91
CA ALA A 54 21.24 -1.83 -32.45
C ALA A 54 20.31 -3.05 -32.56
N ILE A 55 19.50 -3.32 -31.53
CA ILE A 55 18.52 -4.42 -31.51
C ILE A 55 17.49 -4.23 -32.63
N PHE A 56 16.92 -3.03 -32.73
CA PHE A 56 15.92 -2.72 -33.77
C PHE A 56 16.53 -2.79 -35.16
N GLU A 57 17.73 -2.26 -35.37
CA GLU A 57 18.44 -2.37 -36.64
C GLU A 57 18.71 -3.83 -37.02
N TYR A 58 19.15 -4.66 -36.06
CA TYR A 58 19.39 -6.09 -36.28
C TYR A 58 18.10 -6.83 -36.63
N ASN A 59 16.99 -6.50 -35.96
CA ASN A 59 15.67 -7.09 -36.19
C ASN A 59 14.90 -6.44 -37.34
N LYS A 60 15.51 -5.50 -38.08
CA LYS A 60 14.87 -4.72 -39.18
C LYS A 60 13.62 -3.95 -38.76
N ILE A 61 13.55 -3.53 -37.50
CA ILE A 61 12.48 -2.67 -36.96
C ILE A 61 12.86 -1.21 -37.17
N ASN A 62 11.94 -0.44 -37.77
CA ASN A 62 12.16 0.98 -38.02
C ASN A 62 11.89 1.82 -36.77
N TYR A 63 12.94 2.38 -36.19
CA TYR A 63 12.89 3.19 -34.97
C TYR A 63 12.96 4.71 -35.24
N TYR A 64 12.62 5.17 -36.44
CA TYR A 64 12.56 6.61 -36.75
C TYR A 64 11.14 7.16 -36.60
N TYR A 65 11.03 8.43 -36.22
CA TYR A 65 9.75 9.13 -36.22
C TYR A 65 9.29 9.44 -37.64
N LYS A 66 8.01 9.20 -37.92
CA LYS A 66 7.36 9.70 -39.14
C LYS A 66 6.98 11.16 -38.95
N ASN A 67 7.06 11.94 -40.03
CA ASN A 67 6.68 13.34 -40.01
C ASN A 67 5.17 13.45 -39.76
N LYS A 68 4.79 14.29 -38.79
CA LYS A 68 3.39 14.50 -38.38
C LYS A 68 2.52 15.07 -39.51
N LYS A 69 3.08 15.93 -40.36
CA LYS A 69 2.36 16.58 -41.48
C LYS A 69 2.26 15.68 -42.71
N ASN A 70 3.30 14.87 -42.97
CA ASN A 70 3.30 13.94 -44.08
C ASN A 70 3.94 12.60 -43.67
N PRO A 71 3.12 11.60 -43.29
CA PRO A 71 3.60 10.30 -42.81
C PRO A 71 4.43 9.48 -43.80
N ARG A 72 4.50 9.89 -45.09
CA ARG A 72 5.40 9.28 -46.08
C ARG A 72 6.88 9.61 -45.81
N PHE A 73 7.17 10.72 -45.13
CA PHE A 73 8.52 11.15 -44.80
C PHE A 73 8.85 10.94 -43.32
N TYR A 74 10.14 10.88 -43.00
CA TYR A 74 10.62 10.88 -41.62
C TYR A 74 10.72 12.30 -41.06
N GLU A 75 10.49 12.43 -39.76
CA GLU A 75 10.85 13.65 -39.02
C GLU A 75 12.38 13.78 -39.04
N LYS A 76 12.88 14.99 -39.31
CA LYS A 76 14.30 15.28 -39.32
C LYS A 76 14.64 16.37 -38.32
N ILE A 77 15.79 16.23 -37.67
CA ILE A 77 16.42 17.26 -36.83
C ILE A 77 17.82 17.45 -37.40
N ASP A 78 18.20 18.70 -37.69
CA ASP A 78 19.50 19.07 -38.26
C ASP A 78 19.89 18.24 -39.50
N GLY A 79 18.90 17.94 -40.35
CA GLY A 79 19.07 17.16 -41.59
C GLY A 79 19.04 15.64 -41.42
N GLU A 80 19.14 15.12 -40.20
CA GLU A 80 19.16 13.68 -39.89
C GLU A 80 17.80 13.14 -39.47
N LYS A 81 17.53 11.86 -39.74
CA LYS A 81 16.28 11.21 -39.32
C LYS A 81 16.23 11.13 -37.79
N LYS A 82 15.15 11.63 -37.20
CA LYS A 82 14.93 11.61 -35.76
C LYS A 82 14.63 10.18 -35.28
N GLY A 83 15.61 9.57 -34.60
CA GLY A 83 15.44 8.27 -33.94
C GLY A 83 14.53 8.37 -32.71
N TRP A 84 13.93 7.26 -32.31
CA TRP A 84 13.22 7.15 -31.05
C TRP A 84 14.16 7.36 -29.87
N GLU A 85 13.70 8.12 -28.89
CA GLU A 85 14.35 8.28 -27.59
C GLU A 85 14.20 7.02 -26.72
N ILE A 86 15.04 6.91 -25.69
CA ILE A 86 15.09 5.75 -24.78
C ILE A 86 13.70 5.33 -24.25
N LYS A 87 12.83 6.29 -23.91
CA LYS A 87 11.50 6.03 -23.38
C LYS A 87 10.67 5.20 -24.36
N LYS A 88 10.63 5.63 -25.62
CA LYS A 88 9.90 4.93 -26.67
C LYS A 88 10.59 3.63 -27.06
N CYS A 89 11.93 3.61 -27.13
CA CYS A 89 12.68 2.39 -27.37
C CYS A 89 12.39 1.31 -26.31
N ALA A 90 12.45 1.65 -25.02
CA ALA A 90 12.16 0.74 -23.93
C ALA A 90 10.72 0.22 -24.01
N LYS A 91 9.74 1.11 -24.19
CA LYS A 91 8.33 0.73 -24.34
C LYS A 91 8.12 -0.27 -25.47
N GLU A 92 8.69 -0.02 -26.65
CA GLU A 92 8.52 -0.91 -27.81
C GLU A 92 9.27 -2.23 -27.65
N TYR A 93 10.47 -2.22 -27.06
CA TYR A 93 11.25 -3.44 -26.81
C TYR A 93 10.57 -4.36 -25.78
N PHE A 94 10.04 -3.81 -24.69
CA PHE A 94 9.43 -4.60 -23.61
C PHE A 94 7.94 -4.94 -23.83
N LYS A 95 7.27 -4.34 -24.82
CA LYS A 95 5.83 -4.50 -25.09
C LYS A 95 5.35 -5.96 -25.12
N ASN A 96 6.13 -6.84 -25.74
CA ASN A 96 5.81 -8.26 -25.92
C ASN A 96 6.79 -9.17 -25.15
N LYS A 97 7.57 -8.63 -24.21
CA LYS A 97 8.46 -9.43 -23.38
C LYS A 97 7.69 -9.98 -22.18
N ASP A 98 8.16 -11.11 -21.67
CA ASP A 98 7.65 -11.76 -20.47
C ASP A 98 7.70 -10.82 -19.25
N LYS A 99 6.75 -10.96 -18.31
CA LYS A 99 6.64 -10.17 -17.08
C LYS A 99 7.94 -10.18 -16.25
N LYS A 100 8.78 -11.21 -16.37
CA LYS A 100 10.11 -11.25 -15.72
C LYS A 100 11.05 -10.10 -16.11
N TYR A 101 10.78 -9.42 -17.23
CA TYR A 101 11.52 -8.25 -17.70
C TYR A 101 10.96 -6.91 -17.17
N THR A 102 9.79 -6.91 -16.52
CA THR A 102 9.18 -5.71 -15.96
C THR A 102 10.11 -4.95 -14.99
N PRO A 103 10.86 -5.62 -14.09
CA PRO A 103 11.82 -4.92 -13.22
C PRO A 103 12.92 -4.19 -14.00
N ILE A 104 13.41 -4.78 -15.09
CA ILE A 104 14.41 -4.14 -15.97
C ILE A 104 13.81 -2.90 -16.63
N HIS A 105 12.59 -3.01 -17.15
CA HIS A 105 11.88 -1.89 -17.76
C HIS A 105 11.68 -0.75 -16.74
N LYS A 106 11.25 -1.07 -15.52
CA LYS A 106 11.06 -0.09 -14.43
C LYS A 106 12.36 0.56 -13.97
N ASN A 107 13.46 -0.19 -13.93
CA ASN A 107 14.78 0.36 -13.67
C ASN A 107 15.19 1.39 -14.75
N ILE A 108 14.95 1.12 -16.03
CA ILE A 108 15.21 2.10 -17.10
C ILE A 108 14.28 3.31 -16.99
N GLU A 109 12.97 3.10 -16.76
CA GLU A 109 12.00 4.19 -16.58
C GLU A 109 12.36 5.15 -15.44
N PHE A 110 12.93 4.63 -14.35
CA PHE A 110 13.40 5.42 -13.20
C PHE A 110 14.45 6.47 -13.59
N PHE A 111 15.37 6.15 -14.50
CA PHE A 111 16.46 7.07 -14.87
C PHE A 111 16.07 8.13 -15.90
N ILE A 112 14.94 7.98 -16.61
CA ILE A 112 14.54 8.90 -17.67
C ILE A 112 14.21 10.30 -17.12
N PRO A 113 13.37 10.46 -16.08
CA PRO A 113 13.13 11.76 -15.49
C PRO A 113 14.36 12.35 -14.81
N LEU A 114 15.23 11.52 -14.21
CA LEU A 114 16.47 11.96 -13.60
C LEU A 114 17.43 12.57 -14.62
N ARG A 115 17.57 11.93 -15.79
CA ARG A 115 18.35 12.47 -16.93
C ARG A 115 17.84 13.85 -17.35
N ASN A 116 16.53 14.01 -17.47
CA ASN A 116 15.95 15.32 -17.85
C ASN A 116 16.20 16.39 -16.78
N LYS A 117 16.20 16.01 -15.49
CA LYS A 117 16.53 16.95 -14.41
C LYS A 117 18.01 17.35 -14.43
N ILE A 118 18.91 16.42 -14.74
CA ILE A 118 20.36 16.68 -14.88
C ILE A 118 20.65 17.71 -15.97
N GLU A 119 19.97 17.63 -17.12
CA GLU A 119 20.22 18.53 -18.26
C GLU A 119 19.77 19.97 -18.02
N HIS A 120 18.84 20.17 -17.08
CA HIS A 120 18.18 21.46 -16.89
C HIS A 120 18.40 22.06 -15.50
N ARG A 121 19.06 21.37 -14.56
CA ARG A 121 19.27 21.79 -13.17
C ARG A 121 20.55 21.21 -12.55
N PHE A 122 21.07 21.87 -11.52
CA PHE A 122 22.16 21.33 -10.70
C PHE A 122 21.65 20.12 -9.90
N MET A 123 22.23 18.95 -10.13
CA MET A 123 21.88 17.74 -9.39
C MET A 123 22.75 17.66 -8.13
N PRO A 124 22.15 17.57 -6.93
CA PRO A 124 22.92 17.37 -5.71
C PRO A 124 23.52 15.95 -5.66
N GLU A 125 24.36 15.67 -4.68
CA GLU A 125 24.95 14.34 -4.49
C GLU A 125 23.85 13.31 -4.16
N LEU A 126 23.62 12.38 -5.07
CA LEU A 126 22.58 11.33 -4.96
C LEU A 126 23.17 9.93 -4.89
N ASP A 127 24.50 9.80 -4.89
CA ASP A 127 25.20 8.55 -5.15
C ASP A 127 24.70 7.42 -4.25
N THR A 128 24.51 7.69 -2.96
CA THR A 128 24.02 6.71 -1.98
C THR A 128 22.54 6.36 -2.13
N LEU A 129 21.72 7.29 -2.64
CA LEU A 129 20.26 7.11 -2.77
C LEU A 129 19.88 6.22 -3.96
N ILE A 130 20.70 6.22 -5.02
CA ILE A 130 20.40 5.54 -6.29
C ILE A 130 21.43 4.47 -6.66
N PHE A 131 22.41 4.19 -5.80
CA PHE A 131 23.48 3.21 -6.06
C PHE A 131 22.94 1.86 -6.54
N GLY A 132 21.94 1.32 -5.83
CA GLY A 132 21.36 0.02 -6.15
C GLY A 132 20.69 -0.01 -7.52
N GLU A 133 19.99 1.07 -7.86
CA GLU A 133 19.36 1.26 -9.16
C GLU A 133 20.40 1.42 -10.27
N CYS A 134 21.52 2.11 -10.02
CA CYS A 134 22.63 2.26 -10.96
C CYS A 134 23.29 0.91 -11.27
N GLN A 135 23.57 0.11 -10.22
CA GLN A 135 24.16 -1.21 -10.37
C GLN A 135 23.22 -2.18 -11.12
N SER A 136 21.91 -2.12 -10.84
CA SER A 136 20.91 -2.87 -11.62
C SER A 136 20.87 -2.42 -13.08
N LEU A 137 20.96 -1.12 -13.36
CA LEU A 137 20.96 -0.59 -14.73
C LEU A 137 22.16 -1.13 -15.54
N LEU A 138 23.33 -1.21 -14.91
CA LEU A 138 24.56 -1.73 -15.50
C LEU A 138 24.48 -3.24 -15.76
N THR A 139 24.10 -4.02 -14.75
CA THR A 139 24.01 -5.49 -14.87
C THR A 139 22.93 -5.93 -15.86
N ASN A 140 21.79 -5.22 -15.87
CA ASN A 140 20.73 -5.44 -16.86
C ASN A 140 21.19 -5.10 -18.28
N PHE A 141 22.04 -4.09 -18.46
CA PHE A 141 22.57 -3.73 -19.77
C PHE A 141 23.38 -4.89 -20.37
N GLU A 142 24.30 -5.45 -19.59
CA GLU A 142 25.09 -6.60 -20.02
C GLU A 142 24.23 -7.84 -20.26
N LYS A 143 23.22 -8.08 -19.40
CA LYS A 143 22.25 -9.16 -19.60
C LYS A 143 21.52 -9.03 -20.93
N ILE A 144 20.91 -7.89 -21.24
CA ILE A 144 20.18 -7.68 -22.50
C ILE A 144 21.13 -7.74 -23.71
N LEU A 145 22.32 -7.16 -23.60
CA LEU A 145 23.35 -7.21 -24.64
C LEU A 145 23.75 -8.65 -24.98
N THR A 146 23.98 -9.48 -23.97
CA THR A 146 24.39 -10.88 -24.15
C THR A 146 23.22 -11.79 -24.57
N GLU A 147 22.00 -11.54 -24.09
CA GLU A 147 20.78 -12.23 -24.56
C GLU A 147 20.50 -11.93 -26.04
N GLU A 148 20.63 -10.66 -26.46
CA GLU A 148 20.26 -10.26 -27.82
C GLU A 148 21.36 -10.47 -28.86
N PHE A 149 22.65 -10.43 -28.49
CA PHE A 149 23.78 -10.56 -29.43
C PHE A 149 24.77 -11.69 -29.10
N GLY A 150 24.56 -12.40 -28.00
CA GLY A 150 25.39 -13.52 -27.55
C GLY A 150 26.57 -13.11 -26.67
N LYS A 151 27.12 -14.08 -25.94
CA LYS A 151 28.21 -13.88 -24.96
C LYS A 151 29.48 -13.25 -25.51
N LYS A 152 29.78 -13.38 -26.81
CA LYS A 152 30.94 -12.71 -27.43
C LYS A 152 30.84 -11.18 -27.42
N GLN A 153 29.63 -10.65 -27.24
CA GLN A 153 29.38 -9.22 -27.14
C GLN A 153 29.33 -8.72 -25.69
N SER A 154 29.58 -9.57 -24.70
CA SER A 154 29.78 -9.13 -23.30
C SER A 154 30.80 -8.00 -23.22
N ILE A 155 30.67 -7.17 -22.20
CA ILE A 155 31.63 -6.09 -21.96
C ILE A 155 32.90 -6.67 -21.35
N ASN A 156 32.81 -7.80 -20.62
CA ASN A 156 33.96 -8.50 -20.02
C ASN A 156 34.92 -7.54 -19.30
N ALA A 157 34.38 -6.49 -18.67
CA ALA A 157 35.15 -5.57 -17.87
C ALA A 157 35.14 -6.09 -16.43
N ASN A 158 36.32 -6.38 -15.89
CA ASN A 158 36.46 -6.59 -14.46
C ASN A 158 36.26 -5.23 -13.78
N LEU A 159 35.11 -5.02 -13.13
CA LEU A 159 35.05 -3.98 -12.11
C LEU A 159 35.95 -4.45 -10.97
N VAL A 160 37.14 -3.86 -10.86
CA VAL A 160 37.89 -3.91 -9.61
C VAL A 160 37.05 -3.14 -8.59
N TYR A 161 36.64 -3.82 -7.52
CA TYR A 161 35.96 -3.18 -6.41
C TYR A 161 36.82 -2.01 -5.92
N SER A 162 36.26 -0.81 -5.92
CA SER A 162 36.99 0.36 -5.46
C SER A 162 37.29 0.22 -3.97
N LEU A 163 38.56 0.45 -3.60
CA LEU A 163 38.94 0.62 -2.21
C LEU A 163 38.17 1.83 -1.66
N GLN A 164 37.39 1.61 -0.61
CA GLN A 164 36.65 2.67 0.07
C GLN A 164 37.43 3.15 1.29
N PHE A 165 37.50 4.47 1.45
CA PHE A 165 37.83 5.07 2.73
C PHE A 165 36.64 4.85 3.69
N SER A 166 36.91 4.58 4.96
CA SER A 166 35.93 4.22 6.00
C SER A 166 34.77 5.21 6.14
N ASP A 167 33.62 4.70 6.60
CA ASP A 167 32.35 5.36 6.94
C ASP A 167 32.12 6.75 6.32
N THR A 168 31.62 6.74 5.08
CA THR A 168 30.86 7.87 4.55
C THR A 168 29.47 7.87 5.19
N LEU A 169 29.38 8.29 6.45
CA LEU A 169 28.10 8.71 7.00
C LEU A 169 27.60 9.87 6.12
N PRO A 170 26.41 9.78 5.52
CA PRO A 170 25.87 10.88 4.76
C PRO A 170 25.83 12.09 5.67
N ASP A 171 26.63 13.10 5.32
CA ASP A 171 26.75 14.30 6.12
C ASP A 171 25.36 14.95 6.19
N LYS A 172 24.94 15.39 7.38
CA LYS A 172 23.62 16.01 7.60
C LYS A 172 23.60 17.44 7.04
N SER A 173 24.12 17.63 5.84
CA SER A 173 24.11 18.89 5.12
C SER A 173 22.66 19.35 4.91
N LYS A 174 22.46 20.67 4.91
CA LYS A 174 21.16 21.29 4.68
C LYS A 174 20.65 20.85 3.30
N LYS A 175 19.62 20.00 3.28
CA LYS A 175 18.93 19.58 2.06
C LYS A 175 18.39 20.81 1.34
N THR A 176 18.90 21.08 0.13
CA THR A 176 18.38 22.16 -0.71
C THR A 176 16.96 21.80 -1.20
N LEU A 177 16.18 22.81 -1.60
CA LEU A 177 14.85 22.58 -2.18
C LEU A 177 14.91 21.66 -3.42
N GLU A 178 16.00 21.73 -4.18
CA GLU A 178 16.24 20.89 -5.35
C GLU A 178 16.51 19.43 -4.97
N PHE A 179 17.28 19.20 -3.90
CA PHE A 179 17.46 17.88 -3.32
C PHE A 179 16.13 17.26 -2.91
N LEU A 180 15.30 18.00 -2.17
CA LEU A 180 13.98 17.51 -1.72
C LEU A 180 13.07 17.13 -2.88
N LYS A 181 13.09 17.90 -3.99
CA LYS A 181 12.30 17.56 -5.20
C LYS A 181 12.76 16.28 -5.88
N ILE A 182 14.04 15.94 -5.79
CA ILE A 182 14.57 14.70 -6.35
C ILE A 182 14.31 13.55 -5.39
N GLU A 183 14.54 13.75 -4.09
CA GLU A 183 14.23 12.78 -3.04
C GLU A 183 12.75 12.38 -3.07
N ASN A 184 11.83 13.35 -3.14
CA ASN A 184 10.39 13.07 -3.25
C ASN A 184 10.08 12.28 -4.51
N TYR A 185 10.65 12.64 -5.66
CA TYR A 185 10.47 11.86 -6.89
C TYR A 185 10.94 10.41 -6.74
N ILE A 186 12.10 10.19 -6.11
CA ILE A 186 12.64 8.83 -5.87
C ILE A 186 11.69 8.06 -4.96
N THR A 187 11.21 8.68 -3.88
CA THR A 187 10.25 8.09 -2.94
C THR A 187 8.92 7.77 -3.62
N ASP A 188 8.34 8.73 -4.33
CA ASP A 188 7.04 8.58 -5.00
C ASP A 188 7.12 7.46 -6.05
N PHE A 189 8.18 7.43 -6.87
CA PHE A 189 8.36 6.37 -7.86
C PHE A 189 8.49 4.99 -7.20
N LYS A 190 9.15 4.89 -6.04
CA LYS A 190 9.28 3.63 -5.30
C LYS A 190 7.94 3.20 -4.71
N ASN A 191 7.17 4.13 -4.15
CA ASN A 191 5.86 3.84 -3.57
C ASN A 191 4.82 3.37 -4.60
N ASP A 192 4.98 3.80 -5.85
CA ASP A 192 4.11 3.37 -6.97
C ASP A 192 4.41 1.93 -7.47
N LEU A 193 5.47 1.28 -6.96
CA LEU A 193 5.86 -0.08 -7.37
C LEU A 193 5.37 -1.15 -6.38
N ASN A 194 5.00 -2.31 -6.90
CA ASN A 194 4.68 -3.48 -6.07
C ASN A 194 5.95 -4.01 -5.37
N GLU A 195 5.77 -4.61 -4.19
CA GLU A 195 6.88 -5.17 -3.39
C GLU A 195 7.73 -6.19 -4.16
N ASP A 196 7.09 -7.03 -5.00
CA ASP A 196 7.79 -8.00 -5.85
C ASP A 196 8.80 -7.35 -6.79
N ILE A 197 8.49 -6.15 -7.29
CA ILE A 197 9.38 -5.40 -8.18
C ILE A 197 10.47 -4.71 -7.36
N ILE A 198 10.10 -4.10 -6.22
CA ILE A 198 11.05 -3.39 -5.35
C ILE A 198 12.16 -4.33 -4.85
N ASN A 199 11.79 -5.57 -4.52
CA ASN A 199 12.70 -6.58 -4.00
C ASN A 199 13.43 -7.38 -5.12
N ASP A 200 13.10 -7.17 -6.41
CA ASP A 200 13.82 -7.85 -7.50
C ASP A 200 15.19 -7.18 -7.72
N PRO A 201 16.31 -7.92 -7.70
CA PRO A 201 17.65 -7.37 -7.93
C PRO A 201 17.81 -6.75 -9.33
N LYS A 202 16.95 -7.09 -10.28
CA LYS A 202 16.89 -6.43 -11.60
C LYS A 202 16.28 -5.03 -11.54
N TYR A 203 15.52 -4.69 -10.50
CA TYR A 203 15.10 -3.31 -10.26
C TYR A 203 16.13 -2.55 -9.42
N ARG A 204 16.55 -3.13 -8.29
CA ARG A 204 17.51 -2.52 -7.36
C ARG A 204 18.42 -3.58 -6.74
N PHE A 205 19.73 -3.39 -6.92
CA PHE A 205 20.75 -4.23 -6.31
C PHE A 205 20.98 -3.82 -4.85
N GLN A 206 21.02 -4.80 -3.95
CA GLN A 206 21.37 -4.62 -2.55
C GLN A 206 22.46 -5.64 -2.19
N ALA A 207 23.54 -5.16 -1.59
CA ALA A 207 24.59 -6.00 -1.06
C ALA A 207 25.11 -5.41 0.24
N VAL A 208 25.55 -6.29 1.13
CA VAL A 208 26.22 -5.93 2.38
C VAL A 208 27.60 -6.58 2.34
N LEU A 209 28.64 -5.79 2.56
CA LEU A 209 30.00 -6.29 2.75
C LEU A 209 30.18 -6.59 4.23
N ILE A 210 30.34 -7.87 4.58
CA ILE A 210 30.64 -8.30 5.94
C ILE A 210 32.14 -8.61 6.01
N PRO A 211 32.91 -7.95 6.89
CA PRO A 211 34.29 -8.33 7.11
C PRO A 211 34.32 -9.70 7.80
N ILE A 212 34.89 -10.69 7.13
CA ILE A 212 35.04 -12.04 7.69
C ILE A 212 36.45 -12.16 8.27
N GLN A 213 36.57 -12.46 9.57
CA GLN A 213 37.85 -12.81 10.19
C GLN A 213 38.07 -14.32 10.07
N ASN A 214 38.73 -14.78 9.00
CA ASN A 214 39.09 -16.19 8.84
C ASN A 214 40.60 -16.39 8.95
N LYS A 215 41.06 -17.21 9.91
CA LYS A 215 42.49 -17.52 10.12
C LYS A 215 43.07 -18.53 9.11
N ASN A 216 42.26 -19.29 8.36
CA ASN A 216 42.72 -20.49 7.65
C ASN A 216 42.09 -20.75 6.26
N LYS A 217 41.80 -19.75 5.43
CA LYS A 217 41.49 -19.95 3.99
C LYS A 217 42.06 -18.83 3.14
N ALA A 218 42.76 -19.20 2.07
CA ALA A 218 43.60 -18.36 1.22
C ALA A 218 42.88 -17.19 0.51
N ASP A 219 43.59 -16.06 0.47
CA ASP A 219 43.81 -15.09 -0.62
C ASP A 219 42.67 -14.61 -1.54
N VAL A 220 41.40 -14.74 -1.14
CA VAL A 220 40.30 -14.11 -1.87
C VAL A 220 39.77 -12.91 -1.08
N ALA A 221 40.02 -11.70 -1.58
CA ALA A 221 39.64 -10.45 -0.94
C ALA A 221 38.11 -10.25 -0.79
N ILE A 222 37.31 -10.85 -1.67
CA ILE A 222 35.83 -10.76 -1.67
C ILE A 222 35.21 -12.10 -2.04
N LYS A 223 34.32 -12.63 -1.21
CA LYS A 223 33.55 -13.85 -1.47
C LYS A 223 32.05 -13.52 -1.58
N PHE A 224 31.44 -13.94 -2.68
CA PHE A 224 29.98 -13.97 -2.77
C PHE A 224 29.47 -15.24 -2.09
N ILE A 225 28.58 -15.07 -1.12
CA ILE A 225 27.94 -16.17 -0.39
C ILE A 225 26.45 -16.07 -0.67
N ASN A 226 25.83 -17.17 -1.08
CA ASN A 226 24.38 -17.22 -1.25
C ASN A 226 23.72 -17.12 0.15
N SER A 227 22.51 -16.56 0.24
CA SER A 227 21.78 -16.43 1.51
C SER A 227 21.64 -17.75 2.26
N ASP A 228 21.51 -18.83 1.49
CA ASP A 228 21.29 -20.18 2.01
C ASP A 228 22.58 -20.80 2.58
N ASP A 229 23.74 -20.29 2.15
CA ASP A 229 25.07 -20.74 2.56
C ASP A 229 25.64 -19.93 3.74
N LEU A 230 24.86 -18.99 4.30
CA LEU A 230 25.28 -18.16 5.42
C LEU A 230 25.30 -18.97 6.72
N THR A 231 26.33 -18.78 7.54
CA THR A 231 26.36 -19.33 8.91
C THR A 231 25.34 -18.61 9.79
N GLU A 232 24.93 -19.22 10.91
CA GLU A 232 23.99 -18.60 11.86
C GLU A 232 24.54 -17.29 12.46
N GLU A 233 25.86 -17.18 12.61
CA GLU A 233 26.53 -15.95 13.06
C GLU A 233 26.49 -14.86 11.98
N ASP A 234 26.75 -15.22 10.71
CA ASP A 234 26.61 -14.30 9.58
C ASP A 234 25.16 -13.82 9.42
N LYS A 235 24.17 -14.72 9.58
CA LYS A 235 22.74 -14.36 9.55
C LYS A 235 22.36 -13.40 10.66
N LYS A 236 22.89 -13.56 11.87
CA LYS A 236 22.64 -12.64 13.00
C LYS A 236 23.21 -11.25 12.72
N ASN A 237 24.42 -11.18 12.17
CA ASN A 237 25.05 -9.93 11.76
C ASN A 237 24.27 -9.27 10.60
N LEU A 238 23.86 -10.04 9.59
CA LEU A 238 23.02 -9.57 8.49
C LEU A 238 21.68 -9.02 8.97
N ASN A 239 20.99 -9.73 9.87
CA ASN A 239 19.72 -9.28 10.44
C ASN A 239 19.87 -7.96 11.21
N SER A 240 20.98 -7.77 11.92
CA SER A 240 21.27 -6.52 12.61
C SER A 240 21.51 -5.35 11.62
N ILE A 241 22.22 -5.59 10.53
CA ILE A 241 22.49 -4.58 9.48
C ILE A 241 21.22 -4.25 8.69
N ILE A 242 20.43 -5.26 8.32
CA ILE A 242 19.12 -5.08 7.66
C ILE A 242 18.16 -4.30 8.57
N ALA A 243 18.14 -4.60 9.87
CA ALA A 243 17.35 -3.84 10.83
C ALA A 243 17.78 -2.37 10.85
N ILE A 244 19.08 -2.08 10.89
CA ILE A 244 19.63 -0.71 10.82
C ILE A 244 19.25 -0.02 9.50
N GLN A 245 19.28 -0.74 8.36
CA GLN A 245 18.90 -0.17 7.06
C GLN A 245 17.39 0.10 6.96
N LYS A 246 16.55 -0.73 7.59
CA LYS A 246 15.11 -0.45 7.81
C LYS A 246 14.89 0.79 8.69
N TYR A 247 15.79 1.09 9.62
CA TYR A 247 15.77 2.33 10.40
C TYR A 247 16.34 3.55 9.62
N GLY A 248 17.25 3.32 8.66
CA GLY A 248 17.89 4.35 7.84
C GLY A 248 17.07 4.83 6.63
N ILE A 249 16.20 3.97 6.09
CA ILE A 249 15.03 4.43 5.37
C ILE A 249 14.14 5.04 6.46
N ARG A 250 14.21 6.37 6.64
CA ARG A 250 13.05 7.07 7.19
C ARG A 250 11.93 6.73 6.23
N ASN A 251 11.14 5.72 6.58
CA ASN A 251 9.78 5.61 6.13
C ASN A 251 9.23 7.00 6.38
N ILE A 252 9.06 7.77 5.30
CA ILE A 252 8.17 8.93 5.33
C ILE A 252 6.86 8.26 5.74
N SER A 253 6.57 8.45 7.02
CA SER A 253 5.73 7.62 7.85
C SER A 253 4.25 7.83 7.53
N ASP A 254 3.95 8.11 6.28
CA ASP A 254 2.64 8.45 5.74
C ASP A 254 2.32 7.60 4.49
N ALA A 255 3.31 7.04 3.79
CA ALA A 255 3.06 6.12 2.68
C ALA A 255 2.60 4.76 3.23
N GLY A 256 1.28 4.55 3.23
CA GLY A 256 0.60 3.37 3.78
C GLY A 256 -0.11 3.61 5.12
N ASN A 257 -0.01 4.81 5.69
CA ASN A 257 -0.72 5.16 6.92
C ASN A 257 -2.03 5.88 6.61
N PHE A 258 -3.01 5.66 7.47
CA PHE A 258 -4.39 6.11 7.33
C PHE A 258 -4.63 7.40 8.10
N LYS A 259 -5.45 8.28 7.54
CA LYS A 259 -6.08 9.37 8.30
C LYS A 259 -7.13 8.79 9.24
N ALA A 260 -7.46 9.53 10.31
CA ALA A 260 -8.50 9.12 11.27
C ALA A 260 -9.84 8.76 10.60
N LYS A 261 -10.19 9.45 9.51
CA LYS A 261 -11.39 9.17 8.71
C LYS A 261 -11.32 7.80 8.02
N GLU A 262 -10.19 7.48 7.40
CA GLU A 262 -9.97 6.22 6.70
C GLU A 262 -9.89 5.04 7.68
N VAL A 263 -9.27 5.23 8.85
CA VAL A 263 -9.31 4.23 9.94
C VAL A 263 -10.76 3.94 10.33
N ALA A 264 -11.54 5.00 10.52
CA ALA A 264 -12.93 4.85 10.94
C ALA A 264 -13.77 4.12 9.89
N GLU A 265 -13.60 4.42 8.59
CA GLU A 265 -14.26 3.73 7.49
C GLU A 265 -13.91 2.24 7.43
N LYS A 266 -12.62 1.89 7.54
CA LYS A 266 -12.16 0.50 7.56
C LYS A 266 -12.74 -0.28 8.73
N VAL A 267 -12.67 0.28 9.94
CA VAL A 267 -13.23 -0.33 11.16
C VAL A 267 -14.75 -0.47 11.03
N SER A 268 -15.45 0.53 10.48
CA SER A 268 -16.90 0.50 10.27
C SER A 268 -17.31 -0.66 9.38
N ASN A 269 -16.61 -0.87 8.27
CA ASN A 269 -16.90 -1.92 7.30
C ASN A 269 -16.66 -3.31 7.90
N GLU A 270 -15.52 -3.51 8.55
CA GLU A 270 -15.16 -4.81 9.15
C GLU A 270 -16.09 -5.20 10.30
N LEU A 271 -16.43 -4.26 11.18
CA LEU A 271 -17.40 -4.53 12.25
C LEU A 271 -18.80 -4.79 11.69
N SER A 272 -19.22 -4.05 10.66
CA SER A 272 -20.53 -4.27 10.04
C SER A 272 -20.64 -5.66 9.41
N ASN A 273 -19.56 -6.13 8.76
CA ASN A 273 -19.47 -7.47 8.21
C ASN A 273 -19.50 -8.54 9.30
N PHE A 274 -18.77 -8.34 10.40
CA PHE A 274 -18.68 -9.30 11.50
C PHE A 274 -20.01 -9.45 12.26
N TYR A 275 -20.64 -8.34 12.65
CA TYR A 275 -21.91 -8.35 13.38
C TYR A 275 -23.14 -8.46 12.45
N LYS A 276 -22.94 -8.49 11.13
CA LYS A 276 -23.99 -8.56 10.10
C LYS A 276 -25.06 -7.46 10.25
N CYS A 277 -24.66 -6.29 10.74
CA CYS A 277 -25.53 -5.13 10.89
C CYS A 277 -24.77 -3.85 10.53
N LYS A 278 -25.49 -2.76 10.24
CA LYS A 278 -24.85 -1.50 9.85
C LYS A 278 -24.29 -0.78 11.08
N ILE A 279 -23.00 -0.94 11.33
CA ILE A 279 -22.29 -0.23 12.40
C ILE A 279 -21.69 1.05 11.81
N LYS A 280 -22.09 2.22 12.33
CA LYS A 280 -21.55 3.53 11.94
C LYS A 280 -20.41 3.95 12.86
N PHE A 281 -19.18 3.65 12.47
CA PHE A 281 -18.00 4.02 13.23
C PHE A 281 -17.48 5.41 12.83
N SER A 282 -17.80 6.44 13.61
CA SER A 282 -17.33 7.83 13.40
C SER A 282 -15.88 8.07 13.85
N HIS A 283 -15.11 8.79 13.03
CA HIS A 283 -13.74 9.22 13.34
C HIS A 283 -13.66 10.28 14.46
N SER A 284 -14.68 11.12 14.62
CA SER A 284 -14.63 12.22 15.61
C SER A 284 -14.93 11.74 17.02
N TYR A 285 -15.71 10.65 17.15
CA TYR A 285 -16.15 10.12 18.43
C TYR A 285 -15.49 8.78 18.75
N HIS A 286 -15.80 7.73 17.97
CA HIS A 286 -15.39 6.36 18.30
C HIS A 286 -13.88 6.16 18.19
N HIS A 287 -13.28 6.62 17.08
CA HIS A 287 -11.83 6.53 16.90
C HIS A 287 -11.06 7.29 17.98
N ASN A 288 -11.49 8.51 18.34
CA ASN A 288 -10.87 9.29 19.40
C ASN A 288 -10.93 8.60 20.78
N ILE A 289 -12.01 7.87 21.08
CA ILE A 289 -12.13 7.06 22.30
C ILE A 289 -11.11 5.90 22.25
N CYS A 290 -11.02 5.17 21.14
CA CYS A 290 -10.04 4.09 20.98
C CYS A 290 -8.59 4.60 21.11
N VAL A 291 -8.28 5.77 20.53
CA VAL A 291 -6.95 6.40 20.64
C VAL A 291 -6.55 6.66 22.10
N LYS A 292 -7.51 7.07 22.94
CA LYS A 292 -7.30 7.30 24.37
C LYS A 292 -7.19 5.98 25.14
N GLU A 293 -8.14 5.06 24.94
CA GLU A 293 -8.24 3.81 25.68
C GLU A 293 -7.02 2.90 25.44
N TYR A 294 -6.64 2.71 24.17
CA TYR A 294 -5.51 1.86 23.79
C TYR A 294 -4.18 2.63 23.70
N LYS A 295 -4.14 3.86 24.24
CA LYS A 295 -2.93 4.67 24.42
C LYS A 295 -2.08 4.84 23.15
N ALA A 296 -2.74 5.07 22.00
CA ALA A 296 -2.04 5.41 20.76
C ALA A 296 -1.33 6.76 20.85
N LYS A 297 -1.86 7.68 21.66
CA LYS A 297 -1.22 8.94 22.07
C LYS A 297 -0.91 8.88 23.58
N ARG A 298 0.30 9.25 23.98
CA ARG A 298 0.79 9.17 25.37
C ARG A 298 0.98 10.58 25.93
N GLY A 299 0.10 11.00 26.84
CA GLY A 299 0.23 12.29 27.52
C GLY A 299 -0.10 13.52 26.65
N ARG A 300 0.29 14.71 27.12
CA ARG A 300 -0.06 16.00 26.48
C ARG A 300 0.87 16.40 25.33
N ASN A 301 2.06 15.82 25.25
CA ASN A 301 3.04 16.14 24.21
C ASN A 301 2.65 15.47 22.89
N LYS A 302 2.42 16.27 21.83
CA LYS A 302 2.02 15.78 20.50
C LYS A 302 3.01 14.77 19.90
N LYS A 303 4.30 14.85 20.27
CA LYS A 303 5.35 13.93 19.82
C LYS A 303 5.37 12.58 20.54
N ASN A 304 4.66 12.46 21.66
CA ASN A 304 4.65 11.25 22.46
C ASN A 304 3.50 10.34 21.97
N THR A 305 3.74 9.65 20.86
CA THR A 305 2.81 8.66 20.29
C THR A 305 3.42 7.26 20.37
N ASN A 306 2.57 6.23 20.41
CA ASN A 306 3.05 4.87 20.21
C ASN A 306 3.32 4.69 18.72
N THR A 307 4.59 4.63 18.32
CA THR A 307 5.03 4.59 16.91
C THR A 307 4.50 3.37 16.15
N ASP A 308 4.17 2.27 16.85
CA ASP A 308 3.51 1.12 16.22
C ASP A 308 2.08 1.42 15.76
N PHE A 309 1.43 2.44 16.32
CA PHE A 309 0.01 2.73 16.10
C PHE A 309 -0.27 4.12 15.51
N CYS A 310 0.45 5.14 15.95
CA CYS A 310 0.21 6.52 15.61
C CYS A 310 1.53 7.26 15.45
N ILE A 311 1.65 7.98 14.35
CA ILE A 311 2.83 8.76 14.00
C ILE A 311 2.40 10.22 13.85
N TYR A 312 3.09 11.11 14.56
CA TYR A 312 2.84 12.54 14.50
C TYR A 312 3.75 13.17 13.44
N ASN A 313 3.14 13.82 12.44
CA ASN A 313 3.82 14.57 11.41
C ASN A 313 3.95 16.05 11.86
N GLU A 314 5.15 16.42 12.29
CA GLU A 314 5.47 17.76 12.81
C GLU A 314 5.31 18.89 11.76
N PRO A 315 5.75 18.74 10.49
CA PRO A 315 5.50 19.72 9.42
C PRO A 315 4.03 20.05 9.15
N HIS A 316 3.11 19.10 9.36
CA HIS A 316 1.69 19.27 9.01
C HIS A 316 0.75 19.35 10.23
N ASP A 317 1.30 19.31 11.46
CA ASP A 317 0.55 19.22 12.72
C ASP A 317 -0.58 18.16 12.67
N ALA A 318 -0.26 17.02 12.07
CA ALA A 318 -1.23 15.97 11.75
C ALA A 318 -0.80 14.62 12.31
N PHE A 319 -1.77 13.74 12.56
CA PHE A 319 -1.52 12.37 13.02
C PHE A 319 -1.91 11.37 11.93
N SER A 320 -1.02 10.43 11.68
CA SER A 320 -1.19 9.31 10.77
C SER A 320 -1.22 8.00 11.56
N TYR A 321 -2.00 7.03 11.10
CA TYR A 321 -2.21 5.77 11.82
C TYR A 321 -1.79 4.57 10.98
N THR A 322 -1.13 3.61 11.60
CA THR A 322 -0.61 2.43 10.90
C THR A 322 -1.70 1.41 10.62
N GLU A 323 -1.43 0.47 9.70
CA GLU A 323 -2.31 -0.70 9.52
C GLU A 323 -2.42 -1.57 10.79
N LYS A 324 -1.32 -1.67 11.55
CA LYS A 324 -1.32 -2.34 12.86
C LYS A 324 -2.37 -1.72 13.80
N TRP A 325 -2.55 -0.40 13.77
CA TRP A 325 -3.57 0.28 14.58
C TRP A 325 -4.99 -0.11 14.19
N VAL A 326 -5.27 -0.16 12.89
CA VAL A 326 -6.58 -0.59 12.37
C VAL A 326 -6.89 -2.01 12.84
N ASN A 327 -5.95 -2.94 12.65
CA ASN A 327 -6.09 -4.33 13.06
C ASN A 327 -6.21 -4.50 14.58
N HIS A 328 -5.50 -3.68 15.36
CA HIS A 328 -5.61 -3.67 16.81
C HIS A 328 -7.02 -3.26 17.25
N ILE A 329 -7.58 -2.18 16.69
CA ILE A 329 -8.96 -1.76 17.00
C ILE A 329 -9.95 -2.87 16.64
N ILE A 330 -9.84 -3.44 15.43
CA ILE A 330 -10.78 -4.48 14.98
C ILE A 330 -10.71 -5.71 15.88
N SER A 331 -9.49 -6.17 16.22
CA SER A 331 -9.33 -7.36 17.06
C SER A 331 -9.98 -7.20 18.44
N LYS A 332 -9.89 -5.99 19.03
CA LYS A 332 -10.51 -5.66 20.31
C LYS A 332 -12.03 -5.51 20.21
N LEU A 333 -12.49 -4.78 19.20
CA LEU A 333 -13.91 -4.47 19.01
C LEU A 333 -14.74 -5.62 18.41
N LYS A 334 -14.11 -6.73 18.01
CA LYS A 334 -14.81 -8.00 17.72
C LYS A 334 -15.33 -8.66 19.01
N SER A 335 -14.75 -8.34 20.17
CA SER A 335 -15.34 -8.74 21.45
C SER A 335 -16.56 -7.88 21.75
N GLU A 336 -17.72 -8.52 21.82
CA GLU A 336 -18.99 -7.86 22.13
C GLU A 336 -18.95 -7.13 23.48
N GLU A 337 -18.32 -7.73 24.49
CA GLU A 337 -18.13 -7.12 25.81
C GLU A 337 -17.33 -5.83 25.71
N GLU A 338 -16.23 -5.84 24.97
CA GLU A 338 -15.35 -4.68 24.83
C GLU A 338 -15.99 -3.58 23.97
N LEU A 339 -16.71 -3.97 22.92
CA LEU A 339 -17.45 -3.05 22.06
C LEU A 339 -18.57 -2.34 22.83
N LEU A 340 -19.36 -3.07 23.61
CA LEU A 340 -20.46 -2.50 24.40
C LEU A 340 -19.96 -1.73 25.63
N ARG A 341 -18.80 -2.09 26.19
CA ARG A 341 -18.13 -1.31 27.25
C ARG A 341 -17.76 0.09 26.75
N LEU A 342 -17.18 0.17 25.55
CA LEU A 342 -16.74 1.45 24.98
C LEU A 342 -17.89 2.22 24.31
N PHE A 343 -18.81 1.52 23.65
CA PHE A 343 -19.88 2.10 22.85
C PHE A 343 -21.24 1.44 23.14
N PRO A 344 -21.86 1.75 24.28
CA PRO A 344 -23.15 1.15 24.67
C PRO A 344 -24.29 1.38 23.66
N LYS A 345 -24.18 2.40 22.82
CA LYS A 345 -25.21 2.73 21.81
C LYS A 345 -25.35 1.63 20.74
N PHE A 346 -24.26 0.94 20.39
CA PHE A 346 -24.29 -0.15 19.39
C PHE A 346 -25.11 -1.37 19.84
N LYS A 347 -25.52 -1.42 21.11
CA LYS A 347 -26.40 -2.46 21.65
C LYS A 347 -27.70 -2.59 20.85
N LYS A 348 -28.27 -1.49 20.39
CA LYS A 348 -29.51 -1.49 19.61
C LYS A 348 -29.29 -2.17 18.26
N GLU A 349 -28.22 -1.83 17.57
CA GLU A 349 -27.88 -2.33 16.24
C GLU A 349 -27.42 -3.79 16.25
N ILE A 350 -26.62 -4.20 17.23
CA ILE A 350 -26.07 -5.57 17.33
C ILE A 350 -27.17 -6.59 17.63
N TYR A 351 -28.04 -6.29 18.60
CA TYR A 351 -29.13 -7.19 18.97
C TYR A 351 -30.41 -6.96 18.17
N ASN A 352 -30.38 -6.07 17.17
CA ASN A 352 -31.52 -5.71 16.34
C ASN A 352 -32.77 -5.39 17.19
N LEU A 353 -32.62 -4.41 18.08
CA LEU A 353 -33.65 -4.02 19.04
C LEU A 353 -34.48 -2.85 18.52
N PHE A 354 -35.77 -2.88 18.81
CA PHE A 354 -36.78 -1.96 18.30
C PHE A 354 -37.35 -1.11 19.43
N THR A 355 -37.58 0.18 19.18
CA THR A 355 -38.39 1.03 20.07
C THR A 355 -39.86 0.61 19.98
N VAL A 356 -40.69 1.05 20.94
CA VAL A 356 -42.15 0.79 20.90
C VAL A 356 -42.76 1.24 19.57
N GLN A 357 -42.36 2.40 19.06
CA GLN A 357 -42.86 2.92 17.77
C GLN A 357 -42.43 2.04 16.60
N GLU A 358 -41.18 1.56 16.59
CA GLU A 358 -40.67 0.66 15.55
C GLU A 358 -41.34 -0.72 15.61
N VAL A 359 -41.64 -1.23 16.82
CA VAL A 359 -42.41 -2.48 17.00
C VAL A 359 -43.79 -2.34 16.39
N ILE A 360 -44.52 -1.27 16.72
CA ILE A 360 -45.87 -1.02 16.20
C ILE A 360 -45.87 -1.01 14.67
N LEU A 361 -44.99 -0.20 14.07
CA LEU A 361 -44.87 -0.10 12.61
C LEU A 361 -44.55 -1.44 11.95
N GLU A 362 -43.70 -2.25 12.56
CA GLU A 362 -43.32 -3.54 11.97
C GLU A 362 -44.41 -4.60 12.16
N VAL A 363 -45.12 -4.58 13.29
CA VAL A 363 -46.29 -5.45 13.51
C VAL A 363 -47.38 -5.11 12.49
N GLU A 364 -47.66 -3.83 12.25
CA GLU A 364 -48.65 -3.36 11.27
C GLU A 364 -48.32 -3.78 9.83
N LYS A 365 -47.04 -3.78 9.44
CA LYS A 365 -46.63 -4.31 8.12
C LYS A 365 -46.89 -5.80 7.94
N ASN A 366 -46.91 -6.56 9.04
CA ASN A 366 -47.14 -8.00 9.02
C ASN A 366 -48.63 -8.37 9.14
N LEU A 367 -49.53 -7.38 9.21
CA LEU A 367 -50.98 -7.55 9.33
C LEU A 367 -51.70 -7.17 8.01
N ASP A 368 -52.95 -7.60 7.88
CA ASP A 368 -53.79 -7.29 6.71
C ASP A 368 -54.09 -5.77 6.63
N LYS A 369 -54.27 -5.23 5.41
CA LYS A 369 -54.48 -3.78 5.19
C LYS A 369 -55.68 -3.29 6.02
N ASN A 370 -55.45 -2.25 6.83
CA ASN A 370 -56.39 -1.54 7.74
C ASN A 370 -56.32 -1.91 9.24
N MET A 371 -55.39 -2.76 9.67
CA MET A 371 -55.16 -3.02 11.11
C MET A 371 -54.10 -2.08 11.70
N THR A 372 -54.37 -1.47 12.86
CA THR A 372 -53.43 -0.59 13.57
C THR A 372 -53.27 -1.00 15.03
N LEU A 373 -52.05 -0.94 15.56
CA LEU A 373 -51.72 -1.31 16.94
C LEU A 373 -51.37 -0.04 17.72
N SER A 374 -52.21 0.36 18.68
CA SER A 374 -51.91 1.53 19.51
C SER A 374 -50.75 1.26 20.48
N LYS A 375 -50.05 2.32 20.90
CA LYS A 375 -49.02 2.26 21.94
C LYS A 375 -49.53 1.65 23.24
N LYS A 376 -50.76 1.99 23.64
CA LYS A 376 -51.38 1.45 24.86
C LYS A 376 -51.57 -0.06 24.75
N GLN A 377 -52.10 -0.56 23.62
CA GLN A 377 -52.27 -2.00 23.39
C GLN A 377 -50.92 -2.73 23.42
N HIS A 378 -49.89 -2.20 22.75
CA HIS A 378 -48.55 -2.77 22.84
C HIS A 378 -48.06 -2.88 24.29
N ASP A 379 -48.22 -1.79 25.06
CA ASP A 379 -47.79 -1.69 26.44
C ASP A 379 -48.54 -2.70 27.34
N ASP A 380 -49.85 -2.86 27.14
CA ASP A 380 -50.70 -3.83 27.83
C ASP A 380 -50.28 -5.28 27.53
N TYR A 381 -50.01 -5.62 26.26
CA TYR A 381 -49.50 -6.94 25.87
C TYR A 381 -48.12 -7.23 26.46
N ALA A 382 -47.21 -6.24 26.46
CA ALA A 382 -45.88 -6.41 27.03
C ALA A 382 -45.93 -6.71 28.54
N ILE A 383 -46.93 -6.17 29.24
CA ILE A 383 -47.18 -6.46 30.66
C ILE A 383 -47.83 -7.83 30.83
N ALA A 384 -48.89 -8.13 30.08
CA ALA A 384 -49.64 -9.39 30.17
C ALA A 384 -48.75 -10.62 29.93
N TYR A 385 -47.84 -10.53 28.95
CA TYR A 385 -46.89 -11.60 28.62
C TYR A 385 -45.61 -11.58 29.46
N ARG A 386 -45.55 -10.76 30.51
CA ARG A 386 -44.37 -10.63 31.40
C ARG A 386 -43.08 -10.32 30.64
N VAL A 387 -43.16 -9.59 29.53
CA VAL A 387 -41.99 -9.13 28.79
C VAL A 387 -41.24 -8.09 29.62
N ARG A 388 -41.98 -7.19 30.25
CA ARG A 388 -41.49 -6.17 31.19
C ARG A 388 -42.41 -6.05 32.42
N PRO A 389 -41.93 -5.52 33.56
CA PRO A 389 -42.73 -5.43 34.79
C PRO A 389 -43.91 -4.44 34.72
N LEU A 390 -44.91 -4.64 35.59
CA LEU A 390 -46.16 -3.86 35.71
C LEU A 390 -45.97 -2.37 35.99
N ASN A 391 -44.84 -1.98 36.55
CA ASN A 391 -44.48 -0.60 36.84
C ASN A 391 -43.15 -0.28 36.15
N ASN A 392 -42.93 0.98 35.75
CA ASN A 392 -41.64 1.57 35.34
C ASN A 392 -40.63 1.57 36.52
N SER A 393 -40.62 0.51 37.32
CA SER A 393 -39.77 0.30 38.46
C SER A 393 -38.36 0.13 37.94
N LYS A 394 -37.43 0.90 38.51
CA LYS A 394 -35.98 0.84 38.26
C LYS A 394 -35.35 -0.51 38.66
N ILE A 395 -36.16 -1.55 38.89
CA ILE A 395 -35.77 -2.89 39.32
C ILE A 395 -35.48 -3.72 38.06
N LEU A 396 -34.20 -3.73 37.70
CA LEU A 396 -33.62 -4.24 36.44
C LEU A 396 -33.71 -5.76 36.22
N ASN A 397 -34.15 -6.54 37.22
CA ASN A 397 -33.91 -7.98 37.27
C ASN A 397 -35.04 -8.85 36.68
N ASN A 398 -36.21 -8.28 36.38
CA ASN A 398 -37.41 -9.03 35.98
C ASN A 398 -37.86 -8.77 34.53
N THR A 399 -36.95 -8.41 33.62
CA THR A 399 -37.22 -8.36 32.18
C THR A 399 -36.88 -9.66 31.48
N ASN A 400 -37.79 -10.16 30.65
CA ASN A 400 -37.50 -11.30 29.79
C ASN A 400 -36.56 -10.87 28.65
N LYS A 401 -35.27 -11.20 28.79
CA LYS A 401 -34.19 -10.88 27.83
C LYS A 401 -34.41 -11.50 26.45
N GLU A 402 -35.28 -12.49 26.33
CA GLU A 402 -35.67 -13.04 25.02
C GLU A 402 -36.49 -12.04 24.20
N PHE A 403 -37.30 -11.21 24.88
CA PHE A 403 -38.25 -10.30 24.25
C PHE A 403 -37.90 -8.82 24.40
N CYS A 404 -37.18 -8.42 25.46
CA CYS A 404 -36.77 -7.03 25.62
C CYS A 404 -35.46 -6.84 26.40
N HIS A 405 -34.82 -5.70 26.17
CA HIS A 405 -33.64 -5.23 26.90
C HIS A 405 -33.88 -3.82 27.45
N HIS A 406 -33.56 -3.63 28.72
CA HIS A 406 -33.54 -2.30 29.34
C HIS A 406 -32.26 -1.53 28.96
N ILE A 407 -32.41 -0.24 28.65
CA ILE A 407 -31.30 0.69 28.34
C ILE A 407 -31.51 1.99 29.13
N LYS A 408 -30.45 2.55 29.72
CA LYS A 408 -30.55 3.83 30.45
C LYS A 408 -31.10 4.93 29.53
N ASN A 409 -32.08 5.69 30.02
CA ASN A 409 -32.77 6.81 29.34
C ASN A 409 -33.78 6.45 28.23
N THR A 410 -34.02 5.15 27.97
CA THR A 410 -35.10 4.68 27.08
C THR A 410 -35.79 3.50 27.74
N ASP A 411 -37.09 3.61 28.06
CA ASP A 411 -37.77 2.69 28.99
C ASP A 411 -37.49 1.20 28.68
N TYR A 412 -37.70 0.70 27.46
CA TYR A 412 -37.30 -0.65 27.02
C TYR A 412 -37.14 -0.71 25.50
N LEU A 413 -36.19 -1.52 24.99
CA LEU A 413 -36.15 -1.92 23.58
C LEU A 413 -36.50 -3.40 23.41
N TYR A 414 -37.11 -3.76 22.29
CA TYR A 414 -37.72 -5.07 22.08
C TYR A 414 -37.02 -5.85 20.96
N THR A 415 -37.00 -7.17 21.05
CA THR A 415 -36.37 -8.03 20.04
C THR A 415 -37.33 -8.31 18.88
N ARG A 416 -36.80 -8.80 17.75
CA ARG A 416 -37.63 -9.31 16.65
C ARG A 416 -38.54 -10.46 17.08
N LYS A 417 -38.13 -11.28 18.06
CA LYS A 417 -38.96 -12.34 18.62
C LYS A 417 -40.24 -11.78 19.25
N TRP A 418 -40.14 -10.64 19.93
CA TRP A 418 -41.32 -9.98 20.50
C TRP A 418 -42.26 -9.49 19.41
N ILE A 419 -41.72 -8.87 18.35
CA ILE A 419 -42.52 -8.45 17.19
C ILE A 419 -43.30 -9.63 16.60
N ASN A 420 -42.62 -10.77 16.34
CA ASN A 420 -43.27 -11.94 15.76
C ASN A 420 -44.34 -12.54 16.68
N HIS A 421 -44.05 -12.62 17.99
CA HIS A 421 -45.00 -13.11 18.99
C HIS A 421 -46.23 -12.20 19.08
N LEU A 422 -46.01 -10.90 19.14
CA LEU A 422 -47.05 -9.88 19.21
C LEU A 422 -47.90 -9.86 17.93
N SER A 423 -47.30 -9.93 16.75
CA SER A 423 -48.03 -10.06 15.47
C SER A 423 -48.93 -11.28 15.44
N SER A 424 -48.43 -12.44 15.89
CA SER A 424 -49.22 -13.67 15.93
C SER A 424 -50.39 -13.57 16.90
N LYS A 425 -50.16 -13.03 18.10
CA LYS A 425 -51.19 -12.92 19.15
C LYS A 425 -52.23 -11.86 18.87
N PHE A 426 -51.80 -10.71 18.38
CA PHE A 426 -52.72 -9.66 17.97
C PHE A 426 -53.65 -10.14 16.85
N ARG A 427 -53.16 -10.97 15.93
CA ARG A 427 -53.98 -11.59 14.88
C ARG A 427 -55.00 -12.58 15.45
N THR A 428 -54.62 -13.43 16.42
CA THR A 428 -55.55 -14.38 17.05
C THR A 428 -56.64 -13.67 17.86
N ASP A 429 -56.25 -12.69 18.68
CA ASP A 429 -57.19 -12.00 19.57
C ASP A 429 -58.20 -11.14 18.77
N LEU A 430 -57.83 -10.67 17.57
CA LEU A 430 -58.75 -10.03 16.64
C LEU A 430 -59.71 -11.01 15.96
N LEU A 431 -59.24 -12.21 15.58
CA LEU A 431 -60.08 -13.25 14.98
C LEU A 431 -61.10 -13.80 15.99
N ASP A 432 -60.71 -13.96 17.25
CA ASP A 432 -61.59 -14.42 18.32
C ASP A 432 -62.67 -13.37 18.66
N ASN A 433 -62.32 -12.08 18.66
CA ASN A 433 -63.30 -10.99 18.81
C ASN A 433 -64.27 -10.88 17.62
N HIS A 434 -63.81 -11.13 16.39
CA HIS A 434 -64.69 -11.18 15.21
C HIS A 434 -65.64 -12.39 15.24
N ASN A 435 -65.18 -13.55 15.73
CA ASN A 435 -66.01 -14.74 15.89
C ASN A 435 -67.03 -14.60 17.02
N SER A 436 -66.69 -13.93 18.14
CA SER A 436 -67.65 -13.64 19.21
C SER A 436 -68.74 -12.65 18.77
N VAL A 437 -68.41 -11.67 17.92
CA VAL A 437 -69.38 -10.70 17.37
C VAL A 437 -70.27 -11.36 16.32
N ASN A 438 -69.74 -12.26 15.49
CA ASN A 438 -70.53 -13.01 14.51
C ASN A 438 -71.46 -14.05 15.16
N HIS A 439 -71.07 -14.66 16.29
CA HIS A 439 -71.96 -15.55 17.03
C HIS A 439 -73.13 -14.82 17.72
N SER A 440 -72.94 -13.57 18.14
CA SER A 440 -74.02 -12.71 18.65
C SER A 440 -74.97 -12.19 17.56
N LEU A 441 -74.56 -12.19 16.29
CA LEU A 441 -75.38 -11.78 15.14
C LEU A 441 -76.08 -12.96 14.45
N SER A 442 -75.67 -14.20 14.72
CA SER A 442 -76.33 -15.41 14.20
C SER A 442 -77.36 -16.02 15.17
N THR A 443 -77.61 -15.37 16.31
CA THR A 443 -78.57 -15.82 17.35
C THR A 443 -79.71 -14.83 17.58
N THR A 444 -79.88 -13.87 16.68
CA THR A 444 -81.10 -13.06 16.49
C THR A 444 -81.68 -13.38 15.12
#